data_AF-A0AA39MXT3-F1
#
_entry.id   AF-A0AA39MXT3-F1
#
_cell.length_a   1.000
_cell.length_b   1.000
_cell.length_c   1.000
_cell.angle_alpha   90.00
_cell.angle_beta   90.00
_cell.angle_gamma   90.00
#
_symmetry.space_group_name_H-M   'P 1'
#
loop_
_entity.id
_entity.type
_entity.pdbx_description
1 polymer ?
#
loop_
_entity_poly.entity_id
_entity_poly.type
_entity_poly.pdbx_seq_one_letter_code
_entity_poly.pdbx_strand_id
1 'polypeptide(L)'
;MMQMVNVLGTKTEIGSPMICLYLLGFPDHYTNKKFITFYWKSYVAEAVSSWKDPGSSIDKVQITLKKRKGSIIGVSPVEDYIHRPVQLEHISLYDWMCTCE
;
A
#
# COMPACT_ATOMS: atom_id res chain seq x y z
N MET A 1 9.85 18.20 15.18
CA MET A 1 9.55 16.96 15.92
C MET A 1 8.21 17.06 16.66
N MET A 2 8.01 18.02 17.58
CA MET A 2 6.78 18.14 18.38
C MET A 2 5.48 18.31 17.55
N GLN A 3 5.49 19.13 16.49
CA GLN A 3 4.32 19.28 15.60
C GLN A 3 3.93 17.97 14.89
N MET A 4 4.91 17.15 14.51
CA MET A 4 4.70 15.86 13.86
C MET A 4 4.12 14.84 14.84
N VAL A 5 4.57 14.86 16.09
CA VAL A 5 4.04 14.03 17.19
C VAL A 5 2.58 14.39 17.48
N ASN A 6 2.22 15.68 17.49
CA ASN A 6 0.84 16.13 17.72
C ASN A 6 -0.12 15.72 16.58
N VAL A 7 0.36 15.71 15.33
CA VAL A 7 -0.43 15.24 14.17
C VAL A 7 -0.60 13.72 14.17
N LEU A 8 0.39 12.97 14.67
CA LEU A 8 0.31 11.51 14.77
C LEU A 8 -0.56 11.08 15.96
N GLY A 9 -0.43 11.73 17.11
CA GLY A 9 -1.22 11.42 18.32
C GLY A 9 -2.73 11.55 18.10
N THR A 10 -3.16 12.47 17.24
CA THR A 10 -4.58 12.61 16.86
C THR A 10 -5.07 11.51 15.93
N LYS A 11 -4.18 10.74 15.28
CA LYS A 11 -4.50 9.72 14.29
C LYS A 11 -4.29 8.29 14.75
N THR A 12 -3.40 8.03 15.70
CA THR A 12 -2.95 6.67 16.03
C THR A 12 -3.39 6.17 17.41
N GLU A 13 -4.26 6.88 18.15
CA GLU A 13 -4.67 6.55 19.54
C GLU A 13 -3.50 6.30 20.52
N ILE A 14 -2.28 6.69 20.14
CA ILE A 14 -1.05 6.47 20.89
C ILE A 14 -0.60 7.81 21.46
N GLY A 15 -0.21 7.82 22.73
CA GLY A 15 0.25 9.04 23.41
C GLY A 15 1.54 9.60 22.79
N SER A 16 1.67 10.93 22.80
CA SER A 16 2.86 11.65 22.32
C SER A 16 4.20 11.10 22.84
N PRO A 17 4.34 10.66 24.12
CA PRO A 17 5.59 10.05 24.59
C PRO A 17 5.95 8.77 23.84
N MET A 18 4.96 7.95 23.51
CA MET A 18 5.18 6.70 22.79
C MET A 18 5.52 6.95 21.32
N ILE A 19 4.91 7.95 20.69
CA ILE A 19 5.30 8.38 19.34
C ILE A 19 6.75 8.91 19.32
N CYS A 20 7.17 9.65 20.35
CA CYS A 20 8.56 10.08 20.48
C CYS A 20 9.53 8.88 20.61
N LEU A 21 9.15 7.83 21.35
CA LEU A 21 9.95 6.59 21.43
C LEU A 21 10.13 5.93 20.05
N TYR A 22 9.07 5.88 19.24
CA TYR A 22 9.15 5.42 17.85
C TYR A 22 10.08 6.30 17.00
N LEU A 23 9.96 7.62 17.10
CA LEU A 23 10.77 8.56 16.31
C LEU A 23 12.25 8.57 16.70
N LEU A 24 12.56 8.24 17.96
CA LEU A 24 13.93 8.15 18.48
C LEU A 24 14.54 6.75 18.28
N GLY A 25 13.78 5.78 17.76
CA GLY A 25 14.27 4.44 17.43
C GLY A 25 14.56 3.58 18.66
N PHE A 26 13.87 3.79 19.78
CA PHE A 26 14.04 2.93 20.95
C PHE A 26 13.54 1.50 20.68
N PRO A 27 14.27 0.45 21.11
CA PRO A 27 13.98 -0.94 20.76
C PRO A 27 12.77 -1.53 21.49
N ASP A 28 12.31 -0.90 22.56
CA ASP A 28 11.22 -1.41 23.42
C ASP A 28 9.86 -0.86 22.97
N HIS A 29 9.22 -1.59 22.05
CA HIS A 29 7.85 -1.31 21.65
C HIS A 29 7.09 -2.63 21.39
N TYR A 30 5.89 -2.72 21.96
CA TYR A 30 5.02 -3.88 21.78
C TYR A 30 4.38 -3.87 20.38
N THR A 31 4.92 -4.67 19.47
CA THR A 31 4.32 -4.92 18.14
C THR A 31 3.80 -6.35 18.09
N ASN A 32 2.55 -6.58 18.51
CA ASN A 32 1.98 -7.93 18.41
C ASN A 32 1.68 -8.36 16.97
N LYS A 33 1.50 -7.39 16.06
CA LYS A 33 1.19 -7.61 14.64
C LYS A 33 1.80 -6.50 13.79
N LYS A 34 2.38 -6.89 12.66
CA LYS A 34 2.74 -5.99 11.56
C LYS A 34 1.66 -6.08 10.49
N PHE A 35 1.26 -4.93 9.95
CA PHE A 35 0.33 -4.86 8.84
C PHE A 35 1.08 -4.39 7.60
N ILE A 36 0.90 -5.09 6.50
CA ILE A 36 1.47 -4.75 5.20
C ILE A 36 0.34 -4.20 4.35
N THR A 37 0.53 -3.02 3.77
CA THR A 37 -0.47 -2.43 2.86
C THR A 37 -0.49 -3.23 1.57
N PHE A 38 -1.65 -3.81 1.23
CA PHE A 38 -1.79 -4.61 0.03
C PHE A 38 -3.14 -4.39 -0.66
N TYR A 39 -3.09 -4.07 -1.96
CA TYR A 39 -4.25 -3.75 -2.78
C TYR A 39 -4.85 -4.98 -3.47
N TRP A 40 -5.20 -6.02 -2.69
CA TRP A 40 -5.69 -7.30 -3.21
C TRP A 40 -6.89 -7.17 -4.14
N LYS A 41 -7.91 -6.42 -3.72
CA LYS A 41 -9.15 -6.25 -4.51
C LYS A 41 -8.86 -5.64 -5.88
N SER A 42 -8.01 -4.62 -5.93
CA SER A 42 -7.61 -3.98 -7.17
C SER A 42 -6.86 -4.94 -8.09
N TYR A 43 -5.94 -5.72 -7.54
CA TYR A 43 -5.21 -6.74 -8.30
C TYR A 43 -6.13 -7.81 -8.87
N VAL A 44 -7.03 -8.38 -8.06
CA VAL A 44 -7.98 -9.40 -8.51
C VAL A 44 -8.92 -8.84 -9.58
N ALA A 45 -9.40 -7.60 -9.42
CA ALA A 45 -10.24 -6.95 -10.42
C ALA A 45 -9.52 -6.81 -11.77
N GLU A 46 -8.25 -6.39 -11.75
CA GLU A 46 -7.41 -6.28 -12.96
C GLU A 46 -7.15 -7.64 -13.61
N ALA A 47 -6.76 -8.64 -12.81
CA ALA A 47 -6.52 -9.99 -13.30
C ALA A 47 -7.79 -10.55 -13.94
N VAL A 48 -8.93 -10.52 -13.24
CA VAL A 48 -10.21 -11.03 -13.74
C VAL A 48 -10.69 -10.27 -14.98
N SER A 49 -10.36 -8.97 -15.13
CA SER A 49 -10.72 -8.19 -16.31
C SER A 49 -10.19 -8.81 -17.62
N SER A 50 -9.05 -9.50 -17.57
CA SER A 50 -8.42 -10.12 -18.74
C SER A 50 -9.12 -11.40 -19.22
N TRP A 51 -9.94 -12.03 -18.37
CA TRP A 51 -10.59 -13.32 -18.65
C TRP A 51 -12.11 -13.23 -18.71
N LYS A 52 -12.70 -12.03 -18.74
CA LYS A 52 -14.15 -11.87 -18.58
C LYS A 52 -14.93 -11.89 -19.88
N ASP A 53 -16.10 -12.52 -19.80
CA ASP A 53 -17.15 -12.43 -20.81
C ASP A 53 -17.81 -11.02 -20.79
N PRO A 54 -18.23 -10.50 -21.96
CA PRO A 54 -18.66 -9.11 -22.17
C PRO A 54 -19.91 -8.64 -21.37
N GLY A 55 -20.49 -9.48 -20.51
CA GLY A 55 -21.67 -9.16 -19.68
C GLY A 55 -21.40 -9.07 -18.16
N SER A 56 -20.18 -9.29 -17.70
CA SER A 56 -19.90 -9.41 -16.26
C SER A 56 -19.35 -8.11 -15.64
N SER A 57 -20.07 -7.53 -14.69
CA SER A 57 -19.67 -6.30 -13.98
C SER A 57 -18.39 -6.50 -13.16
N ILE A 58 -17.35 -5.70 -13.43
CA ILE A 58 -16.09 -5.67 -12.67
C ILE A 58 -16.23 -4.63 -11.55
N ASP A 59 -15.72 -4.96 -10.36
CA ASP A 59 -15.59 -3.99 -9.27
C ASP A 59 -14.74 -2.81 -9.73
N LYS A 60 -15.30 -1.60 -9.62
CA LYS A 60 -14.60 -0.38 -10.03
C LYS A 60 -13.42 -0.12 -9.10
N VAL A 61 -12.21 -0.14 -9.65
CA VAL A 61 -10.98 0.22 -8.92
C VAL A 61 -10.82 1.73 -8.91
N GLN A 62 -10.64 2.31 -7.72
CA GLN A 62 -10.31 3.73 -7.60
C GLN A 62 -8.85 3.97 -7.95
N ILE A 63 -8.60 4.95 -8.81
CA ILE A 63 -7.26 5.36 -9.23
C ILE A 63 -6.94 6.75 -8.68
N THR A 64 -5.66 7.01 -8.43
CA THR A 64 -5.20 8.33 -8.01
C THR A 64 -4.80 9.14 -9.23
N LEU A 65 -5.40 10.31 -9.42
CA LEU A 65 -5.00 11.23 -10.50
C LEU A 65 -3.77 12.04 -10.06
N LYS A 66 -2.69 11.96 -10.83
CA LYS A 66 -1.49 12.79 -10.65
C LYS A 66 -1.31 13.71 -11.86
N LYS A 67 -0.97 14.98 -11.62
CA LYS A 67 -0.62 15.93 -12.68
C LYS A 67 0.90 16.03 -12.80
N ARG A 68 1.44 15.77 -13.98
CA ARG A 68 2.89 15.87 -14.25
C ARG A 68 3.11 16.55 -15.60
N LYS A 69 3.92 17.62 -15.61
CA LYS A 69 4.29 18.39 -16.83
C LYS A 69 3.09 18.79 -17.70
N GLY A 70 1.96 19.15 -17.10
CA GLY A 70 0.73 19.54 -17.81
C GLY A 70 -0.18 18.40 -18.22
N SER A 71 0.25 17.13 -18.10
CA SER A 71 -0.58 15.95 -18.35
C SER A 71 -1.19 15.40 -17.05
N ILE A 72 -2.42 14.89 -17.13
CA ILE A 72 -3.09 14.18 -16.04
C ILE A 72 -2.95 12.68 -16.31
N ILE A 73 -2.32 11.97 -15.38
CA ILE A 73 -2.16 10.51 -15.43
C ILE A 73 -2.96 9.87 -14.30
N GLY A 74 -3.65 8.79 -14.60
CA GLY A 74 -4.20 7.89 -13.59
C GLY A 74 -3.10 6.96 -13.11
N VAL A 75 -2.95 6.82 -11.79
CA VAL A 75 -2.04 5.86 -11.17
C VAL A 75 -2.87 4.86 -10.40
N SER A 76 -2.81 3.61 -10.84
CA SER A 76 -3.45 2.47 -10.16
C SER A 76 -2.48 1.84 -9.15
N PRO A 77 -2.96 1.42 -7.96
CA PRO A 77 -2.14 0.62 -7.04
C PRO A 77 -1.69 -0.73 -7.62
N VAL A 78 -2.31 -1.17 -8.72
CA VAL A 78 -1.95 -2.41 -9.42
C VAL A 78 -0.68 -2.25 -10.27
N GLU A 79 -0.34 -1.01 -10.66
CA GLU A 79 0.88 -0.73 -11.43
C GLU A 79 2.15 -1.18 -10.70
N ASP A 80 2.15 -1.16 -9.36
CA ASP A 80 3.27 -1.64 -8.54
C ASP A 80 3.54 -3.14 -8.78
N TYR A 81 2.49 -3.92 -9.09
CA TYR A 81 2.61 -5.35 -9.38
C TYR A 81 2.95 -5.59 -10.86
N ILE A 82 2.36 -4.82 -11.77
CA ILE A 82 2.57 -4.93 -13.22
C ILE A 82 4.01 -4.54 -13.60
N HIS A 83 4.52 -3.46 -12.98
CA HIS A 83 5.84 -2.91 -13.26
C HIS A 83 6.90 -3.34 -12.24
N ARG A 84 6.70 -4.50 -11.61
CA ARG A 84 7.66 -5.07 -10.66
C ARG A 84 9.03 -5.30 -11.33
N PRO A 85 10.15 -5.18 -10.58
CA PRO A 85 11.48 -5.48 -11.09
C PRO A 85 11.60 -6.92 -11.63
N VAL A 86 12.36 -7.11 -12.72
CA VAL A 86 12.58 -8.42 -13.37
C VAL A 86 13.20 -9.44 -12.41
N GLN A 87 13.99 -8.98 -11.45
CA GLN A 87 14.59 -9.83 -10.41
C GLN A 87 13.52 -10.56 -9.58
N LEU A 88 12.30 -10.01 -9.47
CA LEU A 88 11.19 -10.58 -8.72
C LEU A 88 10.21 -11.35 -9.60
N GLU A 89 10.50 -11.54 -10.88
CA GLU A 89 9.60 -12.19 -11.83
C GLU A 89 9.30 -13.65 -11.47
N HIS A 90 10.29 -14.33 -10.91
CA HIS A 90 10.20 -15.73 -10.46
C HIS A 90 9.35 -15.92 -9.20
N ILE A 91 9.01 -14.85 -8.49
CA ILE A 91 8.26 -14.88 -7.23
C ILE A 91 6.79 -14.65 -7.55
N SER A 92 5.88 -15.48 -7.03
CA SER A 92 4.45 -15.19 -7.18
C SER A 92 4.06 -13.94 -6.37
N LEU A 93 2.95 -13.27 -6.70
CA LEU A 93 2.50 -12.13 -5.89
C LEU A 93 2.30 -12.53 -4.42
N TYR A 94 1.79 -13.75 -4.18
CA TYR A 94 1.61 -14.31 -2.85
C TYR A 94 2.94 -14.46 -2.11
N ASP A 95 3.94 -15.07 -2.75
CA ASP A 95 5.26 -15.26 -2.12
C ASP A 95 5.93 -13.90 -1.84
N TRP A 96 5.79 -12.94 -2.76
CA TRP A 96 6.30 -11.59 -2.56
C TRP A 96 5.65 -10.91 -1.35
N MET A 97 4.34 -11.06 -1.16
CA MET A 97 3.66 -10.56 0.04
C MET A 97 4.22 -11.15 1.34
N CYS A 98 4.62 -12.42 1.33
CA CYS A 98 5.21 -13.08 2.49
C CYS A 98 6.65 -12.63 2.77
N THR A 99 7.34 -12.01 1.81
CA THR A 99 8.74 -11.56 1.95
C THR A 99 8.91 -10.10 2.40
N CYS A 100 7.87 -9.28 2.31
CA CYS A 100 7.92 -7.86 2.71
C CYS A 100 7.74 -7.72 4.25
N GLU A 101 8.83 -7.76 5.02
CA GLU A 101 8.83 -7.56 6.49
C GLU A 101 8.95 -6.10 6.99
#